data_AF-A0A948U1G4-F1
#
_entry.id   AF-A0A948U1G4-F1
#
_cell.length_a   1.000
_cell.length_b   1.000
_cell.length_c   1.000
_cell.angle_alpha   90.00
_cell.angle_beta   90.00
_cell.angle_gamma   90.00
#
_symmetry.space_group_name_H-M   'P 1'
#
loop_
_entity.id
_entity.type
_entity.pdbx_description
1 polymer ?
#
loop_
_entity_poly.entity_id
_entity_poly.type
_entity_poly.pdbx_seq_one_letter_code
_entity_poly.pdbx_strand_id
1 'polypeptide(L)'
;MSNGLMFYAFMAVVGFSFANGAWILHRLQAAHHATWVGLGQPTATLSSGVRPRLALVRYIWSLRFRMLGDPQLSLACWAAIIAEILIIAIFPLLLVGLM
;
A
#
# COMPACT_ATOMS: atom_id res chain seq x y z
N MET A 1 5.96 24.03 -11.01
CA MET A 1 5.84 22.69 -11.63
C MET A 1 4.62 22.70 -12.51
N SER A 2 4.69 22.15 -13.73
CA SER A 2 3.49 21.99 -14.56
C SER A 2 2.52 21.00 -13.90
N ASN A 3 1.21 21.24 -14.00
CA ASN A 3 0.17 20.33 -13.49
C ASN A 3 0.33 18.90 -14.06
N GLY A 4 0.85 18.77 -15.28
CA GLY A 4 1.19 17.48 -15.89
C GLY A 4 2.23 16.69 -15.09
N LEU A 5 3.31 17.33 -14.61
CA LEU A 5 4.34 16.62 -13.83
C LEU A 5 3.79 16.08 -12.50
N MET A 6 2.95 16.86 -11.82
CA MET A 6 2.29 16.42 -10.58
C MET A 6 1.34 15.24 -10.84
N PHE A 7 0.58 15.28 -11.94
CA PHE A 7 -0.29 14.18 -12.34
C PHE A 7 0.50 12.89 -12.61
N TYR A 8 1.60 12.95 -13.38
CA TYR A 8 2.43 11.77 -13.63
C TYR A 8 3.09 11.24 -12.36
N ALA A 9 3.58 12.13 -11.49
CA ALA A 9 4.13 11.73 -10.19
C ALA A 9 3.06 11.03 -9.33
N PHE A 10 1.84 11.58 -9.28
CA PHE A 10 0.73 10.96 -8.57
C PHE A 10 0.40 9.57 -9.12
N MET A 11 0.28 9.42 -10.44
CA MET A 11 0.02 8.12 -11.08
C MET A 11 1.14 7.11 -10.82
N ALA A 12 2.41 7.55 -10.80
CA ALA A 12 3.53 6.71 -10.45
C ALA A 12 3.46 6.21 -9.00
N VAL A 13 3.12 7.08 -8.05
CA VAL A 13 2.94 6.69 -6.63
C VAL A 13 1.76 5.73 -6.46
N VAL A 14 0.64 5.97 -7.17
CA VAL A 14 -0.52 5.06 -7.15
C VAL A 14 -0.14 3.69 -7.70
N GLY A 15 0.51 3.63 -8.86
CA GLY A 15 0.97 2.38 -9.46
C GLY A 15 1.94 1.61 -8.56
N PHE A 16 2.91 2.32 -7.96
CA PHE A 16 3.81 1.77 -6.96
C PHE A 16 3.06 1.20 -5.74
N SER A 17 2.08 1.93 -5.21
CA SER A 17 1.25 1.50 -4.07
C SER A 17 0.54 0.17 -4.34
N PHE A 18 -0.04 0.01 -5.54
CA PHE A 18 -0.68 -1.25 -5.95
C PHE A 18 0.32 -2.40 -6.08
N ALA A 19 1.44 -2.18 -6.78
CA ALA A 19 2.48 -3.21 -6.97
C ALA A 19 3.08 -3.65 -5.62
N ASN A 20 3.37 -2.70 -4.74
CA ASN A 20 3.91 -2.97 -3.41
C ASN A 20 2.90 -3.72 -2.54
N GLY A 21 1.61 -3.33 -2.58
CA GLY A 21 0.55 -4.05 -1.87
C GLY A 21 0.41 -5.51 -2.32
N ALA A 22 0.45 -5.76 -3.63
CA ALA A 22 0.43 -7.11 -4.18
C ALA A 22 1.64 -7.94 -3.73
N TRP A 23 2.83 -7.34 -3.72
CA TRP A 23 4.06 -8.00 -3.25
C TRP A 23 3.98 -8.34 -1.76
N ILE A 24 3.50 -7.43 -0.91
CA ILE A 24 3.30 -7.67 0.53
C ILE A 24 2.35 -8.84 0.76
N LEU A 25 1.22 -8.88 0.03
CA LEU A 25 0.25 -9.97 0.13
C LEU A 25 0.88 -11.31 -0.27
N HIS A 26 1.60 -11.34 -1.39
CA HIS A 26 2.31 -12.54 -1.84
C HIS A 26 3.35 -13.01 -0.81
N ARG A 27 4.11 -12.07 -0.23
CA ARG A 27 5.12 -12.37 0.80
C ARG A 27 4.49 -12.88 2.09
N LEU A 28 3.38 -12.28 2.53
CA LEU A 28 2.60 -12.75 3.69
C LEU A 28 2.05 -14.15 3.44
N GLN A 29 1.51 -14.42 2.25
CA GLN A 29 1.01 -15.74 1.87
C GLN A 29 2.11 -16.81 1.89
N ALA A 30 3.30 -16.48 1.39
CA ALA A 30 4.42 -17.41 1.24
C ALA A 30 5.21 -17.66 2.54
N ALA A 31 5.51 -16.60 3.30
CA ALA A 31 6.42 -16.68 4.45
C ALA A 31 5.71 -16.55 5.82
N HIS A 32 4.52 -15.93 5.87
CA HIS A 32 3.80 -15.60 7.10
C HIS A 32 2.35 -16.04 7.04
N HIS A 33 2.12 -17.30 6.65
CA HIS A 33 0.80 -17.83 6.32
C HIS A 33 -0.24 -17.62 7.43
N ALA A 34 0.15 -17.80 8.70
CA ALA A 34 -0.74 -17.57 9.85
C ALA A 34 -1.27 -16.11 9.89
N THR A 35 -0.40 -15.14 9.60
CA THR A 35 -0.79 -13.73 9.50
C THR A 35 -1.68 -13.49 8.29
N TRP A 36 -1.38 -14.09 7.14
CA TRP A 36 -2.20 -13.99 5.94
C TRP A 36 -3.61 -14.54 6.14
N VAL A 37 -3.75 -15.69 6.81
CA VAL A 37 -5.05 -16.25 7.20
C VAL A 37 -5.78 -15.32 8.18
N GLY A 38 -5.08 -14.75 9.16
CA GLY A 38 -5.63 -13.78 10.11
C GLY A 38 -6.14 -12.48 9.47
N LEU A 39 -5.66 -12.14 8.27
CA LEU A 39 -6.14 -11.00 7.48
C LEU A 39 -7.39 -11.33 6.65
N GLY A 40 -7.89 -12.58 6.70
CA GLY A 40 -9.02 -13.03 5.90
C GLY A 40 -8.64 -13.47 4.49
N GLN A 41 -7.39 -13.92 4.29
CA GLN A 41 -6.86 -14.41 3.00
C GLN A 41 -7.05 -13.43 1.83
N PRO A 42 -6.67 -12.15 1.97
CA PRO A 42 -6.75 -11.20 0.88
C PRO A 42 -5.87 -11.66 -0.29
N THR A 43 -6.49 -11.89 -1.45
CA THR A 43 -5.79 -12.18 -2.71
C THR A 43 -5.64 -10.93 -3.56
N ALA A 44 -4.57 -10.87 -4.36
CA ALA A 44 -4.28 -9.73 -5.23
C ALA A 44 -5.40 -9.47 -6.25
N THR A 45 -6.09 -10.51 -6.72
CA THR A 45 -7.23 -10.40 -7.65
C THR A 45 -8.51 -9.88 -7.00
N LEU A 46 -8.69 -10.07 -5.68
CA LEU A 46 -9.79 -9.49 -4.89
C LEU A 46 -9.44 -8.12 -4.28
N SER A 47 -8.20 -7.64 -4.45
CA SER A 47 -7.74 -6.35 -3.92
C SER A 47 -8.35 -5.11 -4.59
N SER A 48 -9.13 -5.31 -5.66
CA SER A 48 -10.02 -4.29 -6.24
C SER A 48 -11.20 -3.95 -5.33
N GLY A 49 -11.52 -4.81 -4.37
CA GLY A 49 -12.47 -4.51 -3.31
C GLY A 49 -11.88 -3.55 -2.27
N VAL A 50 -12.68 -2.56 -1.85
CA VAL A 50 -12.32 -1.64 -0.76
C VAL A 50 -11.95 -2.42 0.51
N ARG A 51 -12.62 -3.56 0.78
CA ARG A 51 -12.46 -4.35 2.01
C ARG A 51 -11.07 -5.03 2.15
N PRO A 52 -10.57 -5.84 1.18
CA PRO A 52 -9.23 -6.43 1.29
C PRO A 52 -8.11 -5.40 1.40
N ARG A 53 -8.22 -4.29 0.64
CA ARG A 53 -7.26 -3.18 0.75
C ARG A 53 -7.30 -2.55 2.14
N LEU A 54 -8.48 -2.31 2.70
CA LEU A 54 -8.61 -1.76 4.05
C LEU A 54 -7.98 -2.67 5.12
N ALA A 55 -8.14 -3.99 5.00
CA ALA A 55 -7.56 -4.95 5.93
C ALA A 55 -6.03 -4.90 5.90
N LEU A 56 -5.44 -4.85 4.69
CA LEU A 56 -4.00 -4.72 4.51
C LEU A 56 -3.48 -3.39 5.06
N VAL A 57 -4.16 -2.28 4.77
CA VAL A 57 -3.81 -0.95 5.28
C VAL A 57 -3.87 -0.93 6.80
N ARG A 58 -4.97 -1.40 7.40
CA ARG A 58 -5.09 -1.52 8.87
C ARG A 58 -3.96 -2.35 9.47
N TYR A 59 -3.59 -3.45 8.82
CA TYR A 59 -2.47 -4.28 9.26
C TYR A 59 -1.13 -3.54 9.21
N ILE A 60 -0.84 -2.86 8.10
CA ILE A 60 0.37 -2.05 7.95
C ILE A 60 0.42 -0.95 9.02
N TRP A 61 -0.67 -0.21 9.20
CA TRP A 61 -0.76 0.84 10.21
C TRP A 61 -0.70 0.33 11.66
N SER A 62 -1.06 -0.93 11.91
CA SER A 62 -0.90 -1.55 13.23
C SER A 62 0.55 -1.86 13.61
N LEU A 63 1.50 -1.72 12.66
CA LEU A 63 2.92 -2.01 12.82
C LEU A 63 3.24 -3.46 13.26
N ARG A 64 2.24 -4.37 13.24
CA ARG A 64 2.40 -5.78 13.63
C ARG A 64 3.43 -6.53 12.78
N PHE A 65 3.68 -6.06 11.56
CA PHE A 65 4.73 -6.61 10.68
C PHE A 65 6.13 -6.54 11.30
N ARG A 66 6.39 -5.63 12.25
CA ARG A 66 7.68 -5.53 12.95
C ARG A 66 7.98 -6.75 13.81
N MET A 67 6.95 -7.46 14.26
CA MET A 67 7.09 -8.66 15.10
C MET A 67 7.43 -9.91 14.28
N LEU A 68 7.30 -9.86 12.95
CA LEU A 68 7.54 -11.01 12.07
C LEU A 68 9.01 -11.27 11.77
N GLY A 69 9.92 -10.36 12.14
CA GLY A 69 11.35 -10.51 11.90
C GLY A 69 11.78 -10.57 10.43
N ASP A 70 10.90 -10.22 9.49
CA ASP A 70 11.19 -10.21 8.04
C ASP A 70 11.57 -8.78 7.58
N PRO A 71 12.86 -8.49 7.34
CA PRO A 71 13.32 -7.15 6.99
C PRO A 71 12.81 -6.69 5.62
N GLN A 72 12.61 -7.61 4.67
CA GLN A 72 12.10 -7.28 3.34
C GLN A 72 10.63 -6.89 3.42
N LEU A 73 9.83 -7.66 4.18
CA LEU A 73 8.44 -7.33 4.44
C LEU A 73 8.30 -5.99 5.19
N SER A 74 9.15 -5.76 6.19
CA SER A 74 9.18 -4.51 6.95
C SER A 74 9.44 -3.31 6.06
N LEU A 75 10.45 -3.39 5.17
CA LEU A 75 10.76 -2.33 4.22
C LEU A 75 9.60 -2.06 3.27
N ALA A 76 8.96 -3.10 2.73
CA ALA A 76 7.80 -2.95 1.87
C ALA A 76 6.61 -2.31 2.61
N CYS A 77 6.35 -2.70 3.87
CA CYS A 77 5.32 -2.07 4.69
C CYS A 77 5.61 -0.59 4.97
N TRP A 78 6.87 -0.22 5.25
CA TRP A 78 7.26 1.19 5.37
C TRP A 78 7.06 1.95 4.07
N ALA A 79 7.45 1.37 2.94
CA ALA A 79 7.23 1.97 1.63
C ALA A 79 5.74 2.16 1.32
N ALA A 80 4.88 1.25 1.78
CA ALA A 80 3.42 1.39 1.66
C ALA A 80 2.89 2.57 2.47
N ILE A 81 3.35 2.76 3.71
CA ILE A 81 2.98 3.90 4.56
C ILE A 81 3.37 5.21 3.88
N ILE A 82 4.61 5.30 3.39
CA ILE A 82 5.12 6.50 2.70
C ILE A 82 4.27 6.78 1.43
N ALA A 83 4.00 5.76 0.63
CA ALA A 83 3.18 5.90 -0.58
C ALA A 83 1.76 6.38 -0.25
N GLU A 84 1.12 5.88 0.82
CA GLU A 84 -0.18 6.35 1.27
C GLU A 84 -0.16 7.82 1.72
N ILE A 85 0.84 8.22 2.51
CA ILE A 85 1.00 9.61 2.94
C ILE A 85 1.18 10.52 1.72
N LEU A 86 1.99 10.11 0.75
CA LEU A 86 2.19 10.86 -0.49
C LEU A 86 0.89 10.98 -1.31
N ILE A 87 0.10 9.90 -1.42
CA ILE A 87 -1.19 9.95 -2.11
C ILE A 87 -2.13 10.94 -1.41
N ILE A 88 -2.23 10.88 -0.08
CA ILE A 88 -3.10 11.76 0.71
C ILE A 88 -2.63 13.23 0.64
N ALA A 89 -1.34 13.49 0.56
CA ALA A 89 -0.79 14.84 0.48
C ALA A 89 -0.86 15.44 -0.94
N ILE A 90 -0.56 14.65 -1.97
CA ILE A 90 -0.51 15.11 -3.37
C ILE A 90 -1.92 15.25 -3.95
N PHE A 91 -2.87 14.41 -3.56
CA PHE A 91 -4.22 14.42 -4.11
C PHE A 91 -4.97 15.76 -3.91
N PRO A 92 -5.02 16.37 -2.71
CA PRO A 92 -5.62 17.69 -2.50
C PRO A 92 -4.90 18.79 -3.27
N LEU A 93 -3.56 18.75 -3.34
CA LEU A 93 -2.77 19.71 -4.10
C LEU A 93 -3.10 19.65 -5.60
N LEU A 94 -3.30 18.44 -6.13
CA LEU A 94 -3.76 18.21 -7.50
C LEU A 94 -5.16 18.79 -7.72
N LEU A 95 -6.09 18.59 -6.78
CA LEU A 95 -7.46 19.12 -6.89
C LEU A 95 -7.47 20.66 -6.88
N VAL A 96 -6.73 21.28 -5.96
CA VAL A 96 -6.66 22.75 -5.85
C VAL A 96 -5.95 23.36 -7.06
N GLY A 97 -4.90 22.73 -7.58
CA GLY A 97 -4.18 23.22 -8.76
C GLY A 97 -4.90 23.00 -10.10
N LEU A 98 -5.99 22.23 -10.10
CA LEU A 98 -6.85 22.01 -11.26
C LEU A 98 -8.04 22.99 -11.33
N MET A 99 -8.38 23.63 -10.20
CA MET A 99 -9.40 24.69 -10.10
C MET A 99 -8.81 26.05 -10.48
#